data_AF-A0A520V3T2-F1
#
_entry.id   AF-A0A520V3T2-F1
#
_cell.length_a   1.000
_cell.length_b   1.000
_cell.length_c   1.000
_cell.angle_alpha   90.00
_cell.angle_beta   90.00
_cell.angle_gamma   90.00
#
_symmetry.space_group_name_H-M   'P 1'
#
loop_
_entity.id
_entity.type
_entity.pdbx_description
1 polymer ?
#
loop_
_entity_poly.entity_id
_entity_poly.type
_entity_poly.pdbx_seq_one_letter_code
_entity_poly.pdbx_strand_id
1 'polypeptide(L)'
;MGNVGKSLKDIGTFMDVPGASLFITSTDKLFNWAKKSSLWPLSFGLACCAIEMMATFSSRYDLDRLGMITRASPRQADLMIVAGTVTVKMAERIKTLYDQMSGPKWVIAAGSCAISGDHYRHIYSVVPGVDWVIPVDVYVPGCPPTPEAFIDGIMELQNIISKGKTSPTFNLSDTKGVAEVQTKPVKKKENLIESKFLDKNLILSFAIELKNKGFNYLKFITATDFEEGLILTYLIGNNSTNEDVEFNIKLDHDLEIESLSNIYFGANWQEREVFDLFGINFTGHKNMKRIMMPDEWIGHPLRKEYVMDTHCYPYRPTKKEYEEWKTEL
;
A
#
# COMPACT_ATOMS: atom_id res chain seq x y z
N MET A 1 -26.38 -12.82 23.76
CA MET A 1 -26.23 -11.51 24.43
C MET A 1 -26.41 -11.71 25.93
N GLY A 2 -25.31 -11.71 26.68
CA GLY A 2 -25.34 -11.83 28.14
C GLY A 2 -25.89 -10.56 28.78
N ASN A 3 -26.64 -10.71 29.87
CA ASN A 3 -27.31 -9.64 30.61
C ASN A 3 -26.33 -8.55 31.10
N VAL A 4 -26.07 -7.52 30.28
CA VAL A 4 -25.19 -6.38 30.60
C VAL A 4 -25.65 -5.66 31.88
N GLY A 5 -26.96 -5.65 32.15
CA GLY A 5 -27.55 -5.01 33.33
C GLY A 5 -27.29 -5.73 34.67
N LYS A 6 -26.94 -7.02 34.68
CA LYS A 6 -26.49 -7.72 35.90
C LYS A 6 -25.01 -7.41 36.17
N SER A 7 -24.17 -7.51 35.14
CA SER A 7 -22.74 -7.18 35.21
C SER A 7 -22.47 -5.77 35.75
N LEU A 8 -23.22 -4.76 35.29
CA LEU A 8 -23.05 -3.37 35.76
C LEU A 8 -23.44 -3.18 37.23
N LYS A 9 -24.44 -3.91 37.74
CA LYS A 9 -24.84 -3.86 39.16
C LYS A 9 -23.83 -4.60 40.05
N ASP A 10 -23.30 -5.72 39.57
CA ASP A 10 -22.26 -6.48 40.26
C ASP A 10 -20.94 -5.68 40.32
N ILE A 11 -20.59 -4.95 39.26
CA ILE A 11 -19.44 -4.03 39.23
C ILE A 11 -19.63 -2.87 40.21
N GLY A 12 -20.83 -2.29 40.30
CA GLY A 12 -21.12 -1.22 41.28
C GLY A 12 -20.95 -1.71 42.72
N THR A 13 -21.49 -2.88 43.03
CA THR A 13 -21.36 -3.52 44.35
C THR A 13 -19.91 -3.90 44.67
N PHE A 14 -19.10 -4.22 43.65
CA PHE A 14 -17.67 -4.48 43.78
C PHE A 14 -16.86 -3.19 44.02
N MET A 15 -17.22 -2.06 43.40
CA MET A 15 -16.54 -0.77 43.62
C MET A 15 -16.75 -0.21 45.04
N ASP A 16 -17.85 -0.58 45.71
CA ASP A 16 -18.14 -0.20 47.10
C ASP A 16 -17.25 -0.92 48.13
N VAL A 17 -16.50 -1.95 47.71
CA VAL A 17 -15.53 -2.64 48.58
C VAL A 17 -14.28 -1.77 48.73
N PRO A 18 -13.86 -1.40 49.97
CA PRO A 18 -12.67 -0.59 50.18
C PRO A 18 -11.43 -1.29 49.60
N GLY A 19 -10.79 -0.67 48.61
CA GLY A 19 -9.62 -1.21 47.90
C GLY A 19 -9.91 -1.80 46.50
N ALA A 20 -11.18 -1.96 46.11
CA ALA A 20 -11.53 -2.45 44.77
C ALA A 20 -11.04 -1.53 43.64
N SER A 21 -11.03 -0.21 43.86
CA SER A 21 -10.49 0.77 42.91
C SER A 21 -8.97 0.60 42.68
N LEU A 22 -8.22 0.29 43.73
CA LEU A 22 -6.78 -0.02 43.65
C LEU A 22 -6.53 -1.34 42.92
N PHE A 23 -7.39 -2.35 43.15
CA PHE A 23 -7.31 -3.63 42.45
C PHE A 23 -7.57 -3.46 40.94
N ILE A 24 -8.66 -2.78 40.56
CA ILE A 24 -9.03 -2.52 39.15
C ILE A 24 -7.92 -1.75 38.43
N THR A 25 -7.43 -0.67 39.03
CA THR A 25 -6.36 0.13 38.42
C THR A 25 -5.05 -0.65 38.28
N SER A 26 -4.75 -1.56 39.22
CA SER A 26 -3.58 -2.43 39.13
C SER A 26 -3.73 -3.48 38.03
N THR A 27 -4.92 -4.07 37.87
CA THR A 27 -5.20 -5.01 36.78
C THR A 27 -5.19 -4.33 35.42
N ASP A 28 -5.72 -3.11 35.31
CA ASP A 28 -5.70 -2.33 34.06
C ASP A 28 -4.28 -1.98 33.65
N LYS A 29 -3.42 -1.59 34.60
CA LYS A 29 -1.99 -1.36 34.35
C LYS A 29 -1.30 -2.62 33.82
N LEU A 30 -1.62 -3.79 34.38
CA LEU A 30 -1.07 -5.07 33.94
C LEU A 30 -1.51 -5.39 32.50
N PHE A 31 -2.80 -5.26 32.19
CA PHE A 31 -3.32 -5.52 30.84
C PHE A 31 -2.78 -4.52 29.80
N ASN A 32 -2.66 -3.24 30.15
CA ASN A 32 -2.09 -2.23 29.26
C ASN A 32 -0.58 -2.44 29.06
N TRP A 33 0.14 -2.89 30.09
CA TRP A 33 1.54 -3.29 29.96
C TRP A 33 1.68 -4.49 29.02
N ALA A 34 0.87 -5.54 29.19
CA ALA A 34 0.92 -6.73 28.34
C ALA A 34 0.64 -6.41 26.87
N LYS A 35 -0.38 -5.58 26.60
CA LYS A 35 -0.71 -5.12 25.23
C LYS A 35 0.43 -4.31 24.61
N LYS A 36 0.97 -3.30 25.31
CA LYS A 36 2.02 -2.45 24.73
C LYS A 36 3.35 -3.18 24.52
N SER A 37 3.64 -4.19 25.35
CA SER A 37 4.89 -4.96 25.29
C SER A 37 4.88 -6.08 24.25
N SER A 38 3.76 -6.32 23.57
CA SER A 38 3.63 -7.44 22.62
C SER A 38 2.77 -7.10 21.40
N LEU A 39 3.05 -5.96 20.77
CA LEU A 39 2.35 -5.53 19.55
C LEU A 39 2.84 -6.32 18.34
N TRP A 40 1.96 -7.03 17.66
CA TRP A 40 2.24 -7.83 16.47
C TRP A 40 1.71 -7.16 15.21
N PRO A 41 2.58 -6.47 14.45
CA PRO A 41 2.17 -5.80 13.23
C PRO A 41 1.85 -6.80 12.12
N LEU A 42 0.79 -6.51 11.37
CA LEU A 42 0.50 -7.17 10.10
C LEU A 42 1.60 -6.82 9.09
N SER A 43 2.19 -7.83 8.46
CA SER A 43 3.16 -7.65 7.37
C SER A 43 2.49 -7.05 6.13
N PHE A 44 2.32 -5.73 6.12
CA PHE A 44 1.57 -5.01 5.10
C PHE A 44 2.36 -3.83 4.56
N GLY A 45 2.88 -3.99 3.33
CA GLY A 45 3.68 -2.98 2.64
C GLY A 45 3.06 -2.64 1.28
N LEU A 46 2.80 -1.36 1.03
CA LEU A 46 2.16 -0.90 -0.21
C LEU A 46 3.15 -0.29 -1.20
N ALA A 47 4.09 0.51 -0.71
CA ALA A 47 5.00 1.29 -1.56
C ALA A 47 6.37 1.46 -0.87
N CYS A 48 7.09 2.55 -1.18
CA CYS A 48 8.44 2.83 -0.67
C CYS A 48 8.56 2.81 0.87
N CYS A 49 7.52 3.19 1.61
CA CYS A 49 7.53 3.14 3.08
C CYS A 49 7.63 1.71 3.63
N ALA A 50 7.28 0.69 2.83
CA ALA A 50 7.47 -0.71 3.21
C ALA A 50 8.95 -1.08 3.35
N ILE A 51 9.83 -0.52 2.51
CA ILE A 51 11.28 -0.76 2.58
C ILE A 51 11.83 -0.21 3.89
N GLU A 52 11.35 0.97 4.27
CA GLU A 52 11.75 1.61 5.53
C GLU A 52 11.21 0.86 6.74
N MET A 53 9.97 0.36 6.67
CA MET A 53 9.44 -0.60 7.65
C MET A 53 10.32 -1.86 7.73
N MET A 54 10.74 -2.45 6.60
CA MET A 54 11.66 -3.60 6.62
C MET A 54 13.01 -3.23 7.25
N ALA A 55 13.52 -2.03 7.02
CA ALA A 55 14.75 -1.54 7.65
C ALA A 55 14.60 -1.44 9.17
N THR A 56 13.43 -1.05 9.68
CA THR A 56 13.16 -1.01 11.14
C THR A 56 13.17 -2.40 11.79
N PHE A 57 12.78 -3.45 11.05
CA PHE A 57 12.89 -4.85 11.50
C PHE A 57 14.28 -5.46 11.28
N SER A 58 15.17 -4.78 10.56
CA SER A 58 16.53 -5.25 10.31
C SER A 58 17.42 -5.07 11.54
N SER A 59 18.57 -5.75 11.55
CA SER A 59 19.49 -5.84 12.69
C SER A 59 19.96 -4.51 13.28
N ARG A 60 19.94 -3.43 12.50
CA ARG A 60 20.36 -2.09 12.96
C ARG A 60 19.38 -1.50 13.97
N TYR A 61 18.08 -1.70 13.74
CA TYR A 61 17.01 -1.07 14.52
C TYR A 61 16.18 -2.06 15.32
N ASP A 62 16.16 -3.33 14.93
CA ASP A 62 15.62 -4.46 15.68
C ASP A 62 14.35 -4.11 16.47
N LEU A 63 13.21 -3.99 15.78
CA LEU A 63 11.91 -3.77 16.40
C LEU A 63 11.45 -4.94 17.29
N ASP A 64 12.03 -6.14 17.13
CA ASP A 64 11.70 -7.28 17.99
C ASP A 64 12.11 -7.02 19.45
N ARG A 65 13.11 -6.15 19.67
CA ARG A 65 13.49 -5.67 21.02
C ARG A 65 12.32 -5.02 21.78
N LEU A 66 11.36 -4.45 21.07
CA LEU A 66 10.16 -3.82 21.65
C LEU A 66 9.00 -4.81 21.82
N GLY A 67 9.25 -6.10 21.56
CA GLY A 67 8.25 -7.18 21.60
C GLY A 67 7.41 -7.27 20.34
N MET A 68 7.89 -6.73 19.21
CA MET A 68 7.14 -6.67 17.96
C MET A 68 7.57 -7.74 16.96
N ILE A 69 6.69 -8.70 16.75
CA ILE A 69 6.89 -9.77 15.76
C ILE A 69 5.86 -9.59 14.64
N THR A 70 6.34 -9.52 13.41
CA THR A 70 5.46 -9.41 12.25
C THR A 70 4.66 -10.69 12.03
N ARG A 71 3.37 -10.55 11.70
CA ARG A 71 2.47 -11.66 11.37
C ARG A 71 1.94 -11.48 9.96
N ALA A 72 1.98 -12.55 9.17
CA ALA A 72 1.43 -12.56 7.81
C ALA A 72 -0.10 -12.68 7.81
N SER A 73 -0.70 -13.17 8.90
CA SER A 73 -2.15 -13.37 9.01
C SER A 73 -2.79 -12.22 9.80
N PRO A 74 -3.85 -11.57 9.28
CA PRO A 74 -4.57 -10.51 10.00
C PRO A 74 -5.25 -11.03 11.27
N ARG A 75 -5.61 -12.32 11.33
CA ARG A 75 -6.26 -12.92 12.52
C ARG A 75 -5.32 -13.07 13.72
N GLN A 76 -4.01 -12.96 13.49
CA GLN A 76 -2.98 -13.05 14.52
C GLN A 76 -2.36 -11.69 14.82
N ALA A 77 -2.62 -10.66 14.01
CA ALA A 77 -2.07 -9.32 14.18
C ALA A 77 -3.03 -8.44 14.97
N ASP A 78 -2.47 -7.55 15.80
CA ASP A 78 -3.19 -6.53 16.55
C ASP A 78 -2.86 -5.11 16.06
N LEU A 79 -1.75 -4.92 15.34
CA LEU A 79 -1.34 -3.66 14.77
C LEU A 79 -1.37 -3.72 13.23
N MET A 80 -2.04 -2.78 12.59
CA MET A 80 -1.99 -2.60 11.14
C MET A 80 -1.15 -1.36 10.82
N ILE A 81 0.01 -1.56 10.19
CA ILE A 81 0.82 -0.46 9.68
C ILE A 81 0.51 -0.30 8.20
N VAL A 82 -0.03 0.85 7.82
CA VAL A 82 -0.28 1.19 6.42
C VAL A 82 0.92 1.94 5.89
N ALA A 83 1.89 1.17 5.36
CA ALA A 83 3.17 1.67 4.87
C ALA A 83 3.14 1.90 3.35
N GLY A 84 2.64 3.07 2.92
CA GLY A 84 2.70 3.53 1.54
C GLY A 84 1.38 4.04 0.97
N THR A 85 1.35 4.18 -0.36
CA THR A 85 0.21 4.77 -1.08
C THR A 85 -0.98 3.82 -1.14
N VAL A 86 -2.16 4.30 -0.74
CA VAL A 86 -3.41 3.54 -0.84
C VAL A 86 -4.10 3.87 -2.15
N THR A 87 -4.21 2.89 -3.05
CA THR A 87 -5.01 3.04 -4.27
C THR A 87 -6.49 2.74 -3.99
N VAL A 88 -7.39 3.27 -4.82
CA VAL A 88 -8.84 3.02 -4.73
C VAL A 88 -9.13 1.51 -4.72
N LYS A 89 -8.41 0.76 -5.54
CA LYS A 89 -8.51 -0.71 -5.62
C LYS A 89 -8.05 -1.42 -4.35
N MET A 90 -7.06 -0.86 -3.66
CA MET A 90 -6.53 -1.42 -2.41
C MET A 90 -7.37 -1.05 -1.18
N ALA A 91 -8.15 0.02 -1.26
CA ALA A 91 -8.96 0.52 -0.15
C ALA A 91 -9.89 -0.54 0.44
N GLU A 92 -10.66 -1.25 -0.38
CA GLU A 92 -11.56 -2.30 0.11
C GLU A 92 -10.79 -3.47 0.76
N ARG A 93 -9.62 -3.82 0.21
CA ARG A 93 -8.77 -4.89 0.75
C ARG A 93 -8.20 -4.51 2.11
N ILE A 94 -7.80 -3.26 2.29
CA ILE A 94 -7.39 -2.72 3.58
C ILE A 94 -8.53 -2.81 4.59
N LYS A 95 -9.75 -2.42 4.19
CA LYS A 95 -10.94 -2.52 5.04
C LYS A 95 -11.23 -3.97 5.45
N THR A 96 -11.18 -4.89 4.49
CA THR A 96 -11.39 -6.32 4.72
C THR A 96 -10.36 -6.88 5.69
N LEU A 97 -9.07 -6.58 5.50
CA LEU A 97 -7.99 -7.01 6.39
C LEU A 97 -8.20 -6.47 7.80
N TYR A 98 -8.53 -5.18 7.91
CA TYR A 98 -8.79 -4.53 9.19
C TYR A 98 -9.99 -5.16 9.91
N ASP A 99 -11.06 -5.51 9.19
CA ASP A 99 -12.25 -6.14 9.77
C ASP A 99 -12.01 -7.59 10.20
N GLN A 100 -11.07 -8.29 9.55
CA GLN A 100 -10.64 -9.64 9.94
C GLN A 100 -9.70 -9.68 11.16
N MET A 101 -9.13 -8.54 11.58
CA MET A 101 -8.30 -8.46 12.79
C MET A 101 -9.14 -8.57 14.06
N SER A 102 -8.63 -9.28 15.06
CA SER A 102 -9.23 -9.37 16.39
C SER A 102 -9.08 -8.05 17.16
N GLY A 103 -10.06 -7.70 17.98
CA GLY A 103 -9.91 -6.60 18.95
C GLY A 103 -9.08 -7.05 20.16
N PRO A 104 -8.22 -6.18 20.75
CA PRO A 104 -7.94 -4.78 20.41
C PRO A 104 -7.06 -4.65 19.15
N LYS A 105 -7.36 -3.66 18.30
CA LYS A 105 -6.61 -3.39 17.07
C LYS A 105 -6.24 -1.92 16.94
N TRP A 106 -5.02 -1.65 16.47
CA TRP A 106 -4.48 -0.31 16.29
C TRP A 106 -4.00 -0.10 14.85
N VAL A 107 -3.99 1.14 14.40
CA VAL A 107 -3.56 1.49 13.04
C VAL A 107 -2.55 2.63 13.05
N ILE A 108 -1.43 2.42 12.38
CA ILE A 108 -0.44 3.46 12.11
C ILE A 108 -0.47 3.80 10.61
N ALA A 109 -0.65 5.08 10.28
CA ALA A 109 -0.45 5.57 8.92
C ALA A 109 0.99 6.04 8.75
N ALA A 110 1.79 5.29 7.98
CA ALA A 110 3.20 5.57 7.77
C ALA A 110 3.45 6.19 6.39
N GLY A 111 3.97 7.40 6.39
CA GLY A 111 4.37 8.15 5.21
C GLY A 111 3.29 9.11 4.69
N SER A 112 3.73 10.16 4.00
CA SER A 112 2.88 11.27 3.56
C SER A 112 1.72 10.83 2.65
N CYS A 113 1.94 9.76 1.86
CA CYS A 113 0.94 9.15 1.00
C CYS A 113 -0.19 8.46 1.79
N ALA A 114 0.12 7.77 2.88
CA ALA A 114 -0.90 7.14 3.73
C ALA A 114 -1.72 8.19 4.51
N ILE A 115 -1.09 9.29 4.91
CA ILE A 115 -1.74 10.37 5.69
C ILE A 115 -2.65 11.22 4.79
N SER A 116 -2.15 11.64 3.62
CA SER A 116 -2.77 12.72 2.84
C SER A 116 -2.75 12.52 1.31
N GLY A 117 -2.30 11.36 0.83
CA GLY A 117 -2.04 11.08 -0.59
C GLY A 117 -0.82 11.83 -1.16
N ASP A 118 -0.43 12.96 -0.54
CA ASP A 118 0.70 13.84 -0.86
C ASP A 118 1.02 13.95 -2.35
N HIS A 119 2.13 13.38 -2.83
CA HIS A 119 2.56 13.46 -4.23
C HIS A 119 1.53 12.91 -5.22
N TYR A 120 0.74 11.94 -4.78
CA TYR A 120 -0.29 11.29 -5.58
C TYR A 120 -1.70 11.80 -5.26
N ARG A 121 -1.84 12.84 -4.43
CA ARG A 121 -3.13 13.39 -3.99
C ARG A 121 -4.04 13.83 -5.14
N HIS A 122 -3.46 14.22 -6.27
CA HIS A 122 -4.20 14.67 -7.45
C HIS A 122 -4.36 13.57 -8.51
N ILE A 123 -3.88 12.35 -8.25
CA ILE A 123 -4.03 11.22 -9.17
C ILE A 123 -5.37 10.53 -8.89
N TYR A 124 -6.04 10.15 -9.97
CA TYR A 124 -7.37 9.53 -9.94
C TYR A 124 -7.46 8.19 -9.21
N SER A 125 -6.36 7.45 -9.17
CA SER A 125 -6.31 6.08 -8.65
C SER A 125 -5.94 6.00 -7.18
N VAL A 126 -5.69 7.13 -6.50
CA VAL A 126 -5.16 7.18 -5.13
C VAL A 126 -6.19 7.78 -4.16
N VAL A 127 -6.36 7.12 -3.02
CA VAL A 127 -7.17 7.63 -1.92
C VAL A 127 -6.39 8.78 -1.25
N PRO A 128 -7.01 9.95 -1.00
CA PRO A 128 -6.34 11.08 -0.34
C PRO A 128 -5.85 10.83 1.09
N GLY A 129 -6.06 9.64 1.66
CA GLY A 129 -5.61 9.29 3.01
C GLY A 129 -6.30 8.01 3.47
N VAL A 130 -5.59 7.19 4.24
CA VAL A 130 -6.12 5.92 4.73
C VAL A 130 -7.25 6.10 5.75
N ASP A 131 -7.29 7.25 6.42
CA ASP A 131 -8.30 7.65 7.41
C ASP A 131 -9.73 7.64 6.90
N TRP A 132 -9.89 7.72 5.58
CA TRP A 132 -11.19 7.61 4.96
C TRP A 132 -11.66 6.16 5.17
N VAL A 133 -10.81 5.18 4.87
CA VAL A 133 -11.11 3.75 4.90
C VAL A 133 -11.20 3.16 6.30
N ILE A 134 -10.18 3.41 7.12
CA ILE A 134 -10.05 2.83 8.47
C ILE A 134 -9.62 3.90 9.45
N PRO A 135 -9.99 3.80 10.74
CA PRO A 135 -9.53 4.76 11.72
C PRO A 135 -8.02 4.60 11.95
N VAL A 136 -7.33 5.74 12.08
CA VAL A 136 -5.90 5.80 12.38
C VAL A 136 -5.66 6.31 13.80
N ASP A 137 -4.75 5.66 14.52
CA ASP A 137 -4.33 6.04 15.88
C ASP A 137 -3.14 7.00 15.87
N VAL A 138 -2.13 6.69 15.05
CA VAL A 138 -0.87 7.44 14.99
C VAL A 138 -0.49 7.69 13.53
N TYR A 139 -0.06 8.92 13.27
CA TYR A 139 0.43 9.36 11.97
C TYR A 139 1.95 9.55 12.04
N VAL A 140 2.68 8.91 11.14
CA VAL A 140 4.14 9.03 11.04
C VAL A 140 4.49 9.77 9.75
N PRO A 141 4.82 11.07 9.81
CA PRO A 141 5.14 11.84 8.61
C PRO A 141 6.52 11.46 8.03
N GLY A 142 6.62 11.42 6.70
CA GLY A 142 7.87 11.19 5.97
C GLY A 142 7.64 10.67 4.54
N CYS A 143 8.68 10.69 3.69
CA CYS A 143 8.60 10.18 2.31
C CYS A 143 9.93 9.55 1.83
N PRO A 144 10.27 8.33 2.29
CA PRO A 144 9.67 7.58 3.41
C PRO A 144 10.12 8.15 4.78
N PRO A 145 9.39 7.87 5.88
CA PRO A 145 9.82 8.27 7.23
C PRO A 145 11.04 7.47 7.65
N THR A 146 12.10 8.11 8.17
CA THR A 146 13.30 7.37 8.58
C THR A 146 12.99 6.31 9.63
N PRO A 147 13.82 5.26 9.80
CA PRO A 147 13.51 4.17 10.71
C PRO A 147 13.37 4.65 12.16
N GLU A 148 14.11 5.68 12.54
CA GLU A 148 13.98 6.32 13.86
C GLU A 148 12.62 7.00 14.05
N ALA A 149 12.12 7.73 13.04
CA ALA A 149 10.81 8.35 13.09
C ALA A 149 9.69 7.30 13.15
N PHE A 150 9.89 6.16 12.50
CA PHE A 150 8.97 5.03 12.55
C PHE A 150 8.91 4.40 13.95
N ILE A 151 10.07 4.21 14.60
CA ILE A 151 10.16 3.75 15.99
C ILE A 151 9.50 4.75 16.95
N ASP A 152 9.68 6.05 16.73
CA ASP A 152 9.05 7.10 17.54
C ASP A 152 7.52 7.03 17.45
N GLY A 153 6.98 6.82 16.24
CA GLY A 153 5.55 6.57 16.03
C GLY A 153 5.03 5.34 16.78
N ILE A 154 5.81 4.27 16.82
CA ILE A 154 5.49 3.06 17.61
C ILE A 154 5.53 3.35 19.11
N MET A 155 6.53 4.09 19.58
CA MET A 155 6.64 4.48 21.00
C MET A 155 5.46 5.35 21.42
N GLU A 156 4.99 6.25 20.56
CA GLU A 156 3.79 7.04 20.85
C GLU A 156 2.53 6.17 20.89
N LEU A 157 2.42 5.17 20.01
CA LEU A 157 1.34 4.18 20.12
C LEU A 157 1.40 3.42 21.46
N GLN A 158 2.58 2.98 21.90
CA GLN A 158 2.76 2.35 23.21
C GLN A 158 2.36 3.28 24.36
N ASN A 159 2.63 4.58 24.25
CA ASN A 159 2.20 5.60 25.22
C ASN A 159 0.67 5.72 25.26
N ILE A 160 0.01 5.70 24.10
CA ILE A 160 -1.45 5.73 23.96
C ILE A 160 -2.07 4.49 24.64
N ILE A 161 -1.53 3.31 24.38
CA ILE A 161 -1.99 2.05 24.99
C ILE A 161 -1.78 2.06 26.50
N SER A 162 -0.64 2.58 26.98
CA SER A 162 -0.33 2.69 28.41
C SER A 162 -1.32 3.59 29.16
N LYS A 163 -1.94 4.56 28.48
CA LYS A 163 -2.98 5.44 29.04
C LYS A 163 -4.37 4.77 29.10
N GLY A 164 -4.52 3.55 28.58
CA GLY A 164 -5.77 2.78 28.63
C GLY A 164 -6.76 3.09 27.51
N LYS A 165 -6.34 3.74 26.42
CA LYS A 165 -7.19 3.86 25.21
C LYS A 165 -7.19 2.51 24.48
N THR A 166 -8.33 1.82 24.49
CA THR A 166 -8.46 0.43 24.00
C THR A 166 -8.98 0.29 22.57
N SER A 167 -9.42 1.39 21.97
CA SER A 167 -10.03 1.39 20.64
C SER A 167 -9.53 2.57 19.81
N PRO A 168 -9.40 2.40 18.49
CA PRO A 168 -9.09 3.51 17.61
C PRO A 168 -10.22 4.52 17.69
N THR A 169 -9.88 5.69 18.23
CA THR A 169 -10.87 6.74 18.45
C THR A 169 -11.11 7.38 17.11
N PHE A 170 -12.22 7.05 16.45
CA PHE A 170 -12.75 7.91 15.39
C PHE A 170 -13.11 9.22 16.09
N ASN A 171 -12.17 10.16 16.16
CA ASN A 171 -12.40 11.52 16.67
C ASN A 171 -13.27 12.25 15.63
N LEU A 172 -14.56 11.92 15.62
CA LEU A 172 -15.59 12.72 14.96
C LEU A 172 -15.86 14.04 15.71
N SER A 173 -15.31 14.21 16.91
CA SER A 173 -15.65 15.32 17.81
C SER A 173 -14.82 16.60 17.65
N ASP A 174 -13.74 16.60 16.85
CA ASP A 174 -12.99 17.82 16.53
C ASP A 174 -13.14 18.17 15.05
N THR A 175 -14.37 18.51 14.63
CA THR A 175 -14.62 19.27 13.41
C THR A 175 -14.24 20.75 13.60
N LYS A 176 -13.05 21.03 14.11
CA LYS A 176 -12.43 22.35 13.89
C LYS A 176 -11.87 22.30 12.47
N GLY A 177 -12.61 22.91 11.55
CA GLY A 177 -12.29 22.95 10.13
C GLY A 177 -10.78 23.17 9.93
N VAL A 178 -10.12 22.17 9.37
CA VAL A 178 -8.78 22.35 8.82
C VAL A 178 -8.92 23.43 7.77
N ALA A 179 -8.31 24.58 8.00
CA ALA A 179 -8.35 25.67 7.04
C ALA A 179 -7.92 25.13 5.67
N GLU A 180 -8.70 25.41 4.63
CA GLU A 180 -8.30 25.11 3.26
C GLU A 180 -6.95 25.79 3.01
N VAL A 181 -5.88 24.99 3.01
CA VAL A 181 -4.57 25.47 2.59
C VAL A 181 -4.71 25.73 1.10
N GLN A 182 -4.79 26.99 0.70
CA GLN A 182 -4.70 27.40 -0.70
C GLN A 182 -3.28 27.10 -1.19
N THR A 183 -3.06 25.87 -1.64
CA THR A 183 -1.81 25.46 -2.26
C THR A 183 -1.73 26.11 -3.64
N LYS A 184 -0.65 26.85 -3.90
CA LYS A 184 -0.34 27.33 -5.26
C LYS A 184 -0.24 26.11 -6.19
N PRO A 185 -0.87 26.13 -7.37
CA PRO A 185 -0.69 25.04 -8.34
C PRO A 185 0.80 24.97 -8.70
N VAL A 186 1.40 23.80 -8.49
CA VAL A 186 2.78 23.55 -8.90
C VAL A 186 2.82 23.68 -10.42
N LYS A 187 3.69 24.56 -10.92
CA LYS A 187 3.93 24.68 -12.37
C LYS A 187 4.34 23.30 -12.91
N LYS A 188 3.53 22.72 -13.79
CA LYS A 188 3.91 21.52 -14.55
C LYS A 188 5.25 21.83 -15.21
N LYS A 189 6.29 21.04 -14.91
CA LYS A 189 7.53 21.11 -15.70
C LYS A 189 7.20 20.57 -17.09
N GLU A 190 7.40 21.41 -18.10
CA GLU A 190 7.17 21.13 -19.53
C GLU A 190 8.25 20.23 -20.14
N ASN A 191 9.21 19.73 -19.35
CA ASN A 191 10.19 18.76 -19.81
C ASN A 191 9.54 17.37 -19.88
N LEU A 192 8.52 17.23 -20.72
CA LEU A 192 8.14 15.95 -21.29
C LEU A 192 9.34 15.50 -22.13
N ILE A 193 10.09 14.52 -21.63
CA ILE A 193 11.04 13.80 -22.46
C ILE A 193 10.18 13.16 -23.56
N GLU A 194 10.38 13.57 -24.82
CA GLU A 194 9.65 12.99 -25.94
C GLU A 194 9.95 11.49 -25.99
N SER A 195 8.98 10.69 -25.56
CA SER A 195 9.12 9.25 -25.60
C SER A 195 9.11 8.77 -27.04
N LYS A 196 10.16 8.05 -27.46
CA LYS A 196 10.23 7.49 -28.81
C LYS A 196 9.25 6.34 -28.93
N PHE A 197 8.28 6.48 -29.82
CA PHE A 197 7.38 5.41 -30.20
C PHE A 197 8.01 4.56 -31.30
N LEU A 198 7.96 3.23 -31.14
CA LEU A 198 8.46 2.26 -32.11
C LEU A 198 7.31 1.38 -32.60
N ASP A 199 7.35 1.05 -33.89
CA ASP A 199 6.42 0.06 -34.46
C ASP A 199 6.72 -1.34 -33.92
N LYS A 200 5.64 -2.10 -33.65
CA LYS A 200 5.68 -3.47 -33.11
C LYS A 200 6.62 -4.41 -33.87
N ASN A 201 6.71 -4.30 -35.19
CA ASN A 201 7.50 -5.21 -36.02
C ASN A 201 9.01 -4.92 -36.01
N LEU A 202 9.44 -3.76 -35.49
CA LEU A 202 10.84 -3.34 -35.51
C LEU A 202 11.57 -3.63 -34.18
N ILE A 203 10.89 -4.22 -33.21
CA ILE A 203 11.38 -4.43 -31.84
C ILE A 203 12.64 -5.29 -31.81
N LEU A 204 12.64 -6.45 -32.47
CA LEU A 204 13.80 -7.34 -32.50
C LEU A 204 15.01 -6.65 -33.14
N SER A 205 14.82 -6.00 -34.29
CA SER A 205 15.89 -5.28 -34.98
C SER A 205 16.48 -4.17 -34.11
N PHE A 206 15.61 -3.39 -33.45
CA PHE A 206 16.03 -2.28 -32.60
C PHE A 206 16.77 -2.77 -31.35
N ALA A 207 16.29 -3.84 -30.71
CA ALA A 207 16.95 -4.46 -29.57
C ALA A 207 18.34 -5.03 -29.91
N ILE A 208 18.49 -5.65 -31.08
CA ILE A 208 19.80 -6.12 -31.57
C ILE A 208 20.74 -4.94 -31.82
N GLU A 209 20.25 -3.86 -32.43
CA GLU A 209 21.04 -2.65 -32.67
C GLU A 209 21.51 -2.01 -31.35
N LEU A 210 20.64 -1.91 -30.35
CA LEU A 210 20.98 -1.41 -29.01
C LEU A 210 22.03 -2.29 -28.34
N LYS A 211 21.89 -3.62 -28.42
CA LYS A 211 22.88 -4.56 -27.88
C LYS A 211 24.24 -4.40 -28.55
N ASN A 212 24.29 -4.22 -29.87
CA ASN A 212 25.52 -3.96 -30.62
C ASN A 212 26.17 -2.62 -30.23
N LYS A 213 25.37 -1.62 -29.83
CA LYS A 213 25.82 -0.33 -29.31
C LYS A 213 26.29 -0.38 -27.84
N GLY A 214 26.18 -1.52 -27.17
CA GLY A 214 26.63 -1.73 -25.79
C GLY A 214 25.54 -1.62 -24.72
N PHE A 215 24.28 -1.43 -25.10
CA PHE A 215 23.15 -1.45 -24.17
C PHE A 215 22.82 -2.89 -23.79
N ASN A 216 23.45 -3.38 -22.72
CA ASN A 216 23.39 -4.77 -22.28
C ASN A 216 22.45 -5.01 -21.09
N TYR A 217 21.98 -3.95 -20.42
CA TYR A 217 21.22 -4.07 -19.19
C TYR A 217 19.77 -3.59 -19.36
N LEU A 218 18.83 -4.53 -19.36
CA LEU A 218 17.41 -4.20 -19.32
C LEU A 218 17.04 -3.81 -17.88
N LYS A 219 16.55 -2.58 -17.69
CA LYS A 219 16.15 -2.06 -16.38
C LYS A 219 14.73 -2.49 -16.03
N PHE A 220 13.76 -2.15 -16.86
CA PHE A 220 12.37 -2.58 -16.67
C PHE A 220 11.60 -2.70 -17.98
N ILE A 221 10.53 -3.49 -17.92
CA ILE A 221 9.45 -3.55 -18.89
C ILE A 221 8.17 -3.35 -18.09
N THR A 222 7.33 -2.42 -18.53
CA THR A 222 6.02 -2.18 -17.90
C THR A 222 5.00 -1.79 -18.96
N ALA A 223 3.72 -1.95 -18.65
CA ALA A 223 2.64 -1.49 -19.51
C ALA A 223 1.76 -0.48 -18.78
N THR A 224 1.14 0.41 -19.54
CA THR A 224 0.16 1.38 -19.05
C THR A 224 -1.09 1.31 -19.89
N ASP A 225 -2.24 1.16 -19.24
CA ASP A 225 -3.55 1.05 -19.90
C ASP A 225 -4.19 2.44 -20.07
N PHE A 226 -4.31 2.91 -21.31
CA PHE A 226 -5.02 4.13 -21.69
C PHE A 226 -6.36 3.80 -22.32
N GLU A 227 -7.29 4.75 -22.39
CA GLU A 227 -8.60 4.51 -23.04
C GLU A 227 -8.48 4.13 -24.52
N GLU A 228 -7.41 4.58 -25.18
CA GLU A 228 -7.14 4.31 -26.60
C GLU A 228 -6.34 3.02 -26.84
N GLY A 229 -5.86 2.35 -25.79
CA GLY A 229 -4.99 1.16 -25.92
C GLY A 229 -3.92 1.06 -24.84
N LEU A 230 -3.13 0.00 -24.90
CA LEU A 230 -2.02 -0.27 -23.99
C LEU A 230 -0.72 0.30 -24.54
N ILE A 231 0.08 0.96 -23.70
CA ILE A 231 1.43 1.39 -24.05
C ILE A 231 2.41 0.52 -23.28
N LEU A 232 3.26 -0.21 -23.99
CA LEU A 232 4.34 -1.01 -23.45
C LEU A 232 5.64 -0.21 -23.48
N THR A 233 6.27 -0.04 -22.33
CA THR A 233 7.48 0.76 -22.12
C THR A 233 8.66 -0.13 -21.78
N TYR A 234 9.78 0.10 -22.46
CA TYR A 234 11.06 -0.53 -22.20
C TYR A 234 12.10 0.51 -21.80
N LEU A 235 12.87 0.21 -20.76
CA LEU A 235 14.07 0.98 -20.40
C LEU A 235 15.31 0.09 -20.43
N ILE A 236 16.26 0.42 -21.29
CA ILE A 236 17.52 -0.30 -21.43
C ILE A 236 18.69 0.65 -21.14
N GLY A 237 19.56 0.24 -20.23
CA GLY A 237 20.75 0.98 -19.83
C GLY A 237 22.04 0.40 -20.40
N ASN A 238 23.01 1.28 -20.62
CA ASN A 238 24.41 0.94 -20.82
C ASN A 238 25.19 1.28 -19.54
N ASN A 239 25.67 0.26 -18.83
CA ASN A 239 26.39 0.46 -17.57
C ASN A 239 27.77 1.12 -17.75
N SER A 240 28.35 1.06 -18.95
CA SER A 240 29.67 1.66 -19.23
C SER A 240 29.58 3.16 -19.47
N THR A 241 28.54 3.63 -20.16
CA THR A 241 28.32 5.07 -20.43
C THR A 241 27.36 5.71 -19.43
N ASN A 242 26.65 4.91 -18.63
CA ASN A 242 25.57 5.33 -17.74
C ASN A 242 24.43 6.07 -18.49
N GLU A 243 24.21 5.67 -19.74
CA GLU A 243 23.14 6.19 -20.60
C GLU A 243 21.97 5.21 -20.63
N ASP A 244 20.75 5.75 -20.62
CA ASP A 244 19.51 5.00 -20.70
C ASP A 244 18.74 5.36 -21.96
N VAL A 245 18.18 4.33 -22.61
CA VAL A 245 17.28 4.49 -23.75
C VAL A 245 15.92 3.94 -23.36
N GLU A 246 14.93 4.84 -23.38
CA GLU A 246 13.51 4.51 -23.23
C GLU A 246 12.84 4.48 -24.60
N PHE A 247 12.02 3.46 -24.84
CA PHE A 247 11.13 3.41 -26.00
C PHE A 247 9.79 2.79 -25.64
N ASN A 248 8.76 3.26 -26.34
CA ASN A 248 7.36 2.88 -26.11
C ASN A 248 6.76 2.24 -27.35
N ILE A 249 5.88 1.26 -27.17
CA ILE A 249 5.11 0.62 -28.24
C ILE A 249 3.64 0.76 -27.89
N LYS A 250 2.85 1.31 -28.82
CA LYS A 250 1.39 1.37 -28.69
C LYS A 250 0.79 0.06 -29.19
N LEU A 251 -0.01 -0.58 -28.35
CA LEU A 251 -0.73 -1.82 -28.63
C LEU A 251 -2.23 -1.52 -28.52
N ASP A 252 -2.91 -1.47 -29.66
CA ASP A 252 -4.34 -1.13 -29.70
C ASP A 252 -5.22 -2.36 -29.44
N HIS A 253 -5.29 -3.29 -30.40
CA HIS A 253 -6.15 -4.49 -30.32
C HIS A 253 -5.37 -5.81 -30.36
N ASP A 254 -4.23 -5.81 -31.03
CA ASP A 254 -3.36 -6.99 -31.14
C ASP A 254 -2.28 -6.91 -30.05
N LEU A 255 -2.53 -7.68 -28.99
CA LEU A 255 -1.71 -7.70 -27.78
C LEU A 255 -0.56 -8.72 -27.85
N GLU A 256 -0.25 -9.20 -29.03
CA GLU A 256 0.94 -10.04 -29.24
C GLU A 256 2.17 -9.16 -29.46
N ILE A 257 3.36 -9.61 -29.07
CA ILE A 257 4.60 -8.90 -29.33
C ILE A 257 5.77 -9.89 -29.31
N GLU A 258 6.84 -9.62 -30.05
CA GLU A 258 8.00 -10.51 -30.03
C GLU A 258 8.77 -10.37 -28.71
N SER A 259 9.14 -11.51 -28.12
CA SER A 259 9.89 -11.57 -26.88
C SER A 259 11.33 -11.12 -27.06
N LEU A 260 11.79 -10.25 -26.16
CA LEU A 260 13.18 -9.85 -26.02
C LEU A 260 13.98 -10.78 -25.10
N SER A 261 13.37 -11.81 -24.51
CA SER A 261 14.03 -12.76 -23.58
C SER A 261 15.25 -13.49 -24.17
N ASN A 262 15.29 -13.67 -25.49
CA ASN A 262 16.45 -14.26 -26.17
C ASN A 262 17.63 -13.28 -26.33
N ILE A 263 17.35 -11.96 -26.29
CA ILE A 263 18.35 -10.91 -26.40
C ILE A 263 18.81 -10.47 -25.00
N TYR A 264 17.85 -10.20 -24.12
CA TYR A 264 18.03 -9.76 -22.75
C TYR A 264 17.43 -10.78 -21.79
N PHE A 265 18.29 -11.50 -21.07
CA PHE A 265 17.83 -12.55 -20.15
C PHE A 265 16.88 -12.01 -19.06
N GLY A 266 17.09 -10.76 -18.60
CA GLY A 266 16.24 -10.09 -17.63
C GLY A 266 14.79 -9.88 -18.11
N ALA A 267 14.55 -9.88 -19.43
CA ALA A 267 13.20 -9.72 -19.97
C ALA A 267 12.30 -10.91 -19.62
N ASN A 268 12.86 -12.10 -19.36
CA ASN A 268 12.07 -13.29 -19.07
C ASN A 268 11.09 -13.10 -17.90
N TRP A 269 11.56 -12.53 -16.79
CA TRP A 269 10.69 -12.29 -15.64
C TRP A 269 9.68 -11.18 -15.90
N GLN A 270 10.16 -10.06 -16.46
CA GLN A 270 9.35 -8.85 -16.65
C GLN A 270 8.27 -9.03 -17.73
N GLU A 271 8.56 -9.76 -18.82
CA GLU A 271 7.57 -10.10 -19.84
C GLU A 271 6.47 -11.01 -19.29
N ARG A 272 6.83 -11.96 -18.41
CA ARG A 272 5.84 -12.81 -17.72
C ARG A 272 4.99 -12.02 -16.74
N GLU A 273 5.57 -11.05 -16.04
CA GLU A 273 4.83 -10.13 -15.15
C GLU A 273 3.81 -9.31 -15.96
N VAL A 274 4.25 -8.72 -17.07
CA VAL A 274 3.37 -7.94 -17.95
C VAL A 274 2.27 -8.82 -18.56
N PHE A 275 2.59 -10.05 -18.97
CA PHE A 275 1.58 -11.01 -19.42
C PHE A 275 0.55 -11.34 -18.34
N ASP A 276 0.99 -11.61 -17.12
CA ASP A 276 0.08 -11.99 -16.04
C ASP A 276 -0.84 -10.82 -15.64
N LEU A 277 -0.28 -9.61 -15.54
CA LEU A 277 -0.98 -8.43 -15.02
C LEU A 277 -1.75 -7.64 -16.08
N PHE A 278 -1.24 -7.55 -17.31
CA PHE A 278 -1.81 -6.78 -18.43
C PHE A 278 -2.23 -7.63 -19.61
N GLY A 279 -1.90 -8.93 -19.68
CA GLY A 279 -2.35 -9.82 -20.74
C GLY A 279 -1.74 -9.57 -22.11
N ILE A 280 -0.54 -8.98 -22.16
CA ILE A 280 0.24 -8.85 -23.39
C ILE A 280 1.00 -10.17 -23.60
N ASN A 281 0.81 -10.80 -24.75
CA ASN A 281 1.39 -12.09 -25.07
C ASN A 281 2.73 -11.94 -25.81
N PHE A 282 3.77 -12.62 -25.34
CA PHE A 282 5.11 -12.52 -25.91
C PHE A 282 5.44 -13.75 -26.77
N THR A 283 5.45 -13.59 -28.09
CA THR A 283 5.77 -14.65 -29.05
C THR A 283 7.27 -14.95 -29.02
N GLY A 284 7.64 -16.24 -29.06
CA GLY A 284 9.05 -16.68 -28.99
C GLY A 284 9.65 -16.75 -27.57
N HIS A 285 8.86 -16.43 -26.54
CA HIS A 285 9.29 -16.59 -25.14
C HIS A 285 9.26 -18.07 -24.72
N LYS A 286 10.31 -18.55 -24.05
CA LYS A 286 10.51 -19.99 -23.75
C LYS A 286 9.49 -20.59 -22.78
N ASN A 287 8.92 -19.78 -21.88
CA ASN A 287 8.00 -20.25 -20.84
C ASN A 287 7.02 -19.14 -20.42
N MET A 288 6.03 -18.86 -21.27
CA MET A 288 4.94 -17.94 -20.91
C MET A 288 3.95 -18.62 -19.98
N LYS A 289 4.16 -18.43 -18.68
CA LYS A 289 3.26 -18.85 -17.61
C LYS A 289 3.12 -17.72 -16.60
N ARG A 290 1.95 -17.66 -15.98
CA ARG A 290 1.66 -16.77 -14.85
C ARG A 290 2.73 -16.95 -13.75
N ILE A 291 3.02 -15.87 -13.05
CA ILE A 291 4.02 -15.86 -11.96
C ILE A 291 3.50 -15.20 -10.70
N MET A 292 2.58 -14.26 -10.83
CA MET A 292 1.99 -13.52 -9.71
C MET A 292 0.63 -14.13 -9.35
N MET A 293 -0.17 -14.50 -10.35
CA MET A 293 -1.52 -15.01 -10.16
C MET A 293 -1.56 -16.54 -10.20
N PRO A 294 -2.51 -17.17 -9.47
CA PRO A 294 -2.80 -18.60 -9.61
C PRO A 294 -3.15 -18.97 -11.06
N ASP A 295 -2.83 -20.20 -11.47
CA ASP A 295 -3.09 -20.68 -12.84
C ASP A 295 -4.58 -20.63 -13.23
N GLU A 296 -5.47 -20.74 -12.25
CA GLU A 296 -6.93 -20.69 -12.42
C GLU A 296 -7.50 -19.26 -12.52
N TRP A 297 -6.66 -18.23 -12.35
CA TRP A 297 -7.14 -16.85 -12.35
C TRP A 297 -7.65 -16.42 -13.73
N ILE A 298 -8.80 -15.76 -13.74
CA ILE A 298 -9.45 -15.25 -14.96
C ILE A 298 -9.26 -13.74 -15.04
N GLY A 299 -8.74 -13.26 -16.16
CA GLY A 299 -8.51 -11.83 -16.43
C GLY A 299 -7.13 -11.31 -16.00
N HIS A 300 -6.99 -9.98 -16.06
CA HIS A 300 -5.74 -9.23 -15.92
C HIS A 300 -5.91 -8.03 -14.97
N PRO A 301 -5.43 -8.12 -13.72
CA PRO A 301 -5.75 -7.15 -12.69
C PRO A 301 -5.34 -5.70 -12.96
N LEU A 302 -4.34 -5.43 -13.80
CA LEU A 302 -3.90 -4.05 -14.06
C LEU A 302 -4.61 -3.40 -15.26
N ARG A 303 -5.54 -4.11 -15.91
CA ARG A 303 -6.40 -3.49 -16.93
C ARG A 303 -7.56 -2.71 -16.31
N LYS A 304 -7.97 -1.65 -17.00
CA LYS A 304 -9.13 -0.81 -16.68
C LYS A 304 -10.45 -1.54 -16.88
N GLU A 305 -10.52 -2.42 -17.88
CA GLU A 305 -11.69 -3.28 -18.14
C GLU A 305 -11.90 -4.37 -17.07
N TYR A 306 -10.89 -4.63 -16.24
CA TYR A 306 -10.97 -5.69 -15.23
C TYR A 306 -11.92 -5.27 -14.11
N VAL A 307 -13.15 -5.76 -14.21
CA VAL A 307 -14.17 -5.62 -13.18
C VAL A 307 -13.76 -6.50 -12.00
N MET A 308 -13.49 -5.87 -10.87
CA MET A 308 -13.48 -6.58 -9.59
C MET A 308 -14.91 -6.60 -9.04
N ASP A 309 -15.28 -7.65 -8.31
CA ASP A 309 -16.53 -7.75 -7.54
C ASP A 309 -16.64 -6.70 -6.40
N THR A 310 -15.77 -5.69 -6.41
CA THR A 310 -15.67 -4.59 -5.46
C THR A 310 -16.51 -3.40 -5.94
N HIS A 311 -17.18 -2.71 -5.02
CA HIS A 311 -17.91 -1.50 -5.37
C HIS A 311 -16.99 -0.48 -6.05
N CYS A 312 -17.38 0.00 -7.25
CA CYS A 312 -16.67 1.06 -7.94
C CYS A 312 -16.82 2.38 -7.15
N TYR A 313 -15.81 2.71 -6.34
CA TYR A 313 -15.75 4.02 -5.71
C TYR A 313 -15.54 5.09 -6.81
N PRO A 314 -16.36 6.15 -6.87
CA PRO A 314 -16.14 7.18 -7.87
C PRO A 314 -14.81 7.90 -7.66
N TYR A 315 -14.36 8.48 -8.77
CA TYR A 315 -13.04 9.06 -9.04
C TYR A 315 -12.48 10.00 -7.96
N ARG A 316 -13.34 10.58 -7.12
CA ARG A 316 -12.97 11.45 -5.98
C ARG A 316 -14.20 11.77 -5.13
N PRO A 317 -14.59 10.94 -4.15
CA PRO A 317 -15.58 11.36 -3.18
C PRO A 317 -15.15 12.67 -2.53
N THR A 318 -16.08 13.60 -2.40
CA THR A 318 -16.04 14.54 -1.28
C THR A 318 -16.13 13.74 0.03
N LYS A 319 -15.61 14.28 1.13
CA LYS A 319 -15.68 13.59 2.44
C LYS A 319 -17.13 13.20 2.80
N LYS A 320 -18.10 14.00 2.35
CA LYS A 320 -19.53 13.74 2.53
C LYS A 320 -20.02 12.52 1.73
N GLU A 321 -19.69 12.44 0.45
CA GLU A 321 -20.00 11.26 -0.38
C GLU A 321 -19.32 9.99 0.18
N TYR A 322 -18.09 10.13 0.69
CA TYR A 322 -17.40 9.02 1.34
C TYR A 322 -18.11 8.53 2.61
N GLU A 323 -18.56 9.44 3.47
CA GLU A 323 -19.30 9.12 4.70
C GLU A 323 -20.66 8.48 4.41
N GLU A 324 -21.34 8.89 3.33
CA GLU A 324 -22.58 8.26 2.84
C GLU A 324 -22.33 6.82 2.37
N TRP A 325 -21.20 6.53 1.72
CA TRP A 325 -20.87 5.16 1.30
C TRP A 325 -20.48 4.23 2.44
N LYS A 326 -19.86 4.76 3.50
CA LYS A 326 -19.46 3.97 4.67
C LYS A 326 -20.66 3.30 5.34
N THR A 327 -21.85 3.86 5.19
CA THR A 327 -23.10 3.28 5.70
C THR A 327 -23.74 2.23 4.80
N GLU A 328 -23.30 2.10 3.54
CA GLU A 328 -23.82 1.12 2.56
C GLU A 328 -23.02 -0.20 2.52
N LEU A 329 -21.82 -0.23 3.11
CA LEU A 329 -20.94 -1.40 3.27
C LEU A 329 -21.23 -2.18 4.56
#